data_AF-A0A6G9CPP9-F1
#
_entry.id   AF-A0A6G9CPP9-F1
#
_cell.length_a   1.000
_cell.length_b   1.000
_cell.length_c   1.000
_cell.angle_alpha   90.00
_cell.angle_beta   90.00
_cell.angle_gamma   90.00
#
_symmetry.space_group_name_H-M   'P 1'
#
loop_
_entity.id
_entity.type
_entity.pdbx_description
1 polymer ?
#
loop_
_entity_poly.entity_id
_entity_poly.type
_entity_poly.pdbx_seq_one_letter_code
_entity_poly.pdbx_strand_id
1 'polypeptide(L)' 'MVGGIPQTQEMLDFCAEHGIGAEIELIPASDINDAYERVIKSDVRYRFVIDTATI' A
#
# COMPACT_ATOMS: atom_id res chain seq x y z
N MET A 1 22.39 3.53 -2.01
CA MET A 1 20.99 3.80 -1.63
C MET A 1 20.24 4.12 -2.91
N VAL A 2 19.23 3.34 -3.27
CA VAL A 2 18.35 3.60 -4.42
C VAL A 2 17.05 4.16 -3.84
N GLY A 3 16.50 5.25 -4.40
CA GLY A 3 15.24 5.85 -3.94
C GLY A 3 15.40 7.10 -3.06
N GLY A 4 16.08 8.14 -3.55
CA GLY A 4 16.05 9.48 -2.93
C GLY A 4 14.76 10.25 -3.27
N ILE A 5 14.49 11.36 -2.56
CA ILE A 5 13.29 12.21 -2.78
C ILE A 5 13.03 12.50 -4.28
N PRO A 6 14.03 12.92 -5.09
CA PRO A 6 13.79 13.23 -6.50
C PRO A 6 13.36 12.00 -7.32
N GLN A 7 13.95 10.83 -7.04
CA GLN A 7 13.63 9.58 -7.73
C GLN A 7 12.24 9.07 -7.35
N THR A 8 11.84 9.27 -6.09
CA THR A 8 10.47 8.98 -5.65
C THR A 8 9.46 9.88 -6.35
N GLN A 9 9.77 11.17 -6.53
CA GLN A 9 8.88 12.06 -7.28
C GLN A 9 8.71 11.62 -8.73
N GLU A 10 9.82 11.31 -9.43
CA GLU A 10 9.79 10.80 -10.80
C GLU A 10 8.95 9.52 -10.93
N MET A 11 9.09 8.59 -9.97
CA MET A 11 8.29 7.37 -9.94
C MET A 11 6.80 7.64 -9.70
N LEU A 12 6.44 8.60 -8.83
CA LEU A 12 5.04 8.99 -8.62
C LEU A 12 4.43 9.65 -9.86
N ASP A 13 5.16 10.55 -10.51
CA ASP A 13 4.73 11.24 -11.71
C ASP A 13 4.48 10.24 -12.86
N PHE A 14 5.41 9.32 -13.07
CA PHE A 14 5.27 8.22 -14.02
C PHE A 14 4.04 7.35 -13.71
N CYS A 15 3.83 6.96 -12.45
CA CYS A 15 2.67 6.15 -12.08
C CYS A 15 1.36 6.90 -12.37
N ALA A 16 1.30 8.20 -12.09
CA ALA A 16 0.12 9.03 -12.35
C ALA A 16 -0.16 9.17 -13.85
N GLU A 17 0.87 9.42 -14.67
CA GLU A 17 0.74 9.54 -16.14
C GLU A 17 0.20 8.25 -16.78
N HIS A 18 0.65 7.10 -16.28
CA HIS A 18 0.31 5.80 -16.86
C HIS A 18 -0.85 5.08 -16.16
N GLY A 19 -1.48 5.68 -15.16
CA GLY A 19 -2.58 5.06 -14.41
C GLY A 19 -2.15 3.81 -13.63
N ILE A 20 -0.91 3.79 -13.13
CA ILE A 20 -0.35 2.67 -12.37
C ILE A 20 -0.72 2.85 -10.90
N GLY A 21 -1.47 1.89 -10.38
CA GLY A 21 -1.83 1.80 -8.96
C GLY A 21 -1.61 0.38 -8.44
N ALA A 22 -1.50 0.26 -7.12
CA ALA A 22 -1.51 -1.05 -6.46
C ALA A 22 -2.94 -1.60 -6.37
N GLU A 23 -3.10 -2.92 -6.51
CA GLU A 23 -4.33 -3.61 -6.11
C GLU A 23 -4.29 -3.81 -4.59
N ILE A 24 -5.30 -3.27 -3.90
CA ILE A 24 -5.30 -3.14 -2.44
C ILE A 24 -6.53 -3.77 -1.79
N GLU A 25 -6.35 -4.19 -0.54
CA GLU A 25 -7.41 -4.49 0.41
C GLU A 25 -7.44 -3.37 1.46
N LEU A 26 -8.50 -2.56 1.46
CA LEU A 26 -8.67 -1.48 2.44
C LEU A 26 -9.23 -2.03 3.75
N ILE A 27 -8.61 -1.70 4.88
CA ILE A 27 -9.02 -2.16 6.22
C ILE A 27 -9.17 -0.99 7.18
N PRO A 28 -10.08 -1.06 8.17
CA PRO A 28 -10.08 -0.12 9.29
C PRO A 28 -8.87 -0.36 10.20
N ALA A 29 -8.50 0.64 10.99
CA ALA A 29 -7.35 0.55 11.90
C ALA A 29 -7.51 -0.57 12.96
N SER A 30 -8.74 -0.93 13.34
CA SER A 30 -9.04 -2.01 14.28
C SER A 30 -8.57 -3.38 13.81
N ASP A 31 -8.47 -3.58 12.50
CA ASP A 31 -8.28 -4.91 11.89
C ASP A 31 -6.80 -5.19 11.58
N ILE A 32 -5.89 -4.33 12.03
CA ILE A 32 -4.46 -4.39 11.70
C ILE A 32 -3.80 -5.72 12.12
N ASN A 33 -4.18 -6.27 13.27
CA ASN A 33 -3.61 -7.52 13.77
C ASN A 33 -4.04 -8.71 12.90
N ASP A 34 -5.31 -8.77 12.51
CA ASP A 34 -5.84 -9.83 11.65
C ASP A 34 -5.25 -9.74 10.23
N ALA A 35 -5.11 -8.52 9.70
CA ALA A 35 -4.45 -8.27 8.43
C ALA A 35 -2.98 -8.71 8.45
N TYR A 36 -2.26 -8.48 9.56
CA TYR A 36 -0.87 -8.92 9.72
C TYR A 36 -0.72 -10.45 9.68
N GLU A 37 -1.61 -11.18 10.36
CA GLU A 37 -1.66 -12.66 10.32
C GLU A 37 -1.90 -13.18 8.89
N ARG A 38 -2.76 -12.50 8.12
CA ARG A 38 -3.02 -12.84 6.72
C ARG A 38 -1.79 -12.61 5.83
N VAL A 39 -1.05 -11.54 6.03
CA VAL A 39 0.23 -11.29 5.32
C VAL A 39 1.23 -12.43 5.57
N ILE A 40 1.40 -12.87 6.82
CA ILE A 40 2.31 -13.97 7.17
C ILE A 40 1.90 -15.27 6.45
N LYS A 41 0.59 -15.52 6.33
CA LYS A 41 0.04 -16.69 5.63
C LYS A 41 0.05 -16.54 4.11
N SER A 42 0.56 -15.43 3.56
CA SER A 42 0.48 -15.08 2.13
C SER A 42 -0.98 -15.01 1.61
N ASP A 43 -1.94 -14.76 2.49
CA ASP A 43 -3.37 -14.64 2.20
C ASP A 43 -3.75 -13.17 1.97
N VAL A 44 -3.10 -12.53 0.98
CA VAL A 44 -3.33 -11.13 0.61
C VAL A 44 -3.15 -10.94 -0.89
N ARG A 45 -3.95 -10.07 -1.50
CA ARG A 45 -3.84 -9.75 -2.93
C ARG A 45 -3.97 -8.24 -3.17
N TYR A 46 -2.89 -7.46 -3.27
CA TYR A 46 -1.48 -7.76 -3.01
C TYR A 46 -0.93 -6.93 -1.83
N ARG A 47 -1.73 -6.00 -1.30
CA ARG A 47 -1.33 -5.09 -0.22
C ARG A 47 -2.52 -4.65 0.62
N PHE A 48 -2.38 -4.68 1.93
CA PHE A 48 -3.32 -3.99 2.82
C PHE A 48 -3.01 -2.50 2.88
N VAL A 49 -4.05 -1.67 2.87
CA VAL A 49 -3.98 -0.23 3.14
C VAL A 49 -4.91 0.06 4.31
N ILE A 50 -4.42 0.77 5.32
CA ILE A 50 -5.23 1.17 6.46
C ILE A 50 -5.94 2.47 6.10
N ASP A 51 -7.25 2.50 6.28
CA ASP A 51 -8.02 3.73 6.21
C ASP A 51 -7.81 4.54 7.50
N THR A 52 -7.01 5.60 7.42
CA THR A 52 -6.70 6.46 8.56
C THR A 52 -7.89 7.33 9.00
N ALA A 53 -8.95 7.43 8.21
CA ALA A 53 -10.18 8.11 8.63
C ALA A 53 -10.99 7.30 9.65
N THR A 54 -10.62 6.03 9.89
CA THR A 54 -11.26 5.14 10.87
C THR A 54 -10.63 5.20 12.27
N ILE A 55 -9.70 6.14 12.49
CA ILE A 55 -9.02 6.40 13.77
C ILE A 55 -9.83 7.36 14.63
#